data_AF-A0A543FJQ6-F1
#
_entry.id   AF-A0A543FJQ6-F1
#
_cell.length_a   1.000
_cell.length_b   1.000
_cell.length_c   1.000
_cell.angle_alpha   90.00
_cell.angle_beta   90.00
_cell.angle_gamma   90.00
#
_symmetry.space_group_name_H-M   'P 1'
#
loop_
_entity.id
_entity.type
_entity.pdbx_description
1 polymer ?
#
loop_
_entity_poly.entity_id
_entity_poly.type
_entity_poly.pdbx_seq_one_letter_code
_entity_poly.pdbx_strand_id
1 'polypeptide(L)'
;MSVIAAKARALLALDGPLAATVLAVFGYFTVSVSYLACLVPLLAFTSLVGWQPTHLAVWLGAASLLPVAPASYALLRASRLLLTERGEARAVRAFWTAFADGCRRLWWAAASLSLVTVLLQYDLALFGGSDTVLLLVAAGAALAAALLVGVCVLATAQDLKRPVETVAAAATAIGRRPHIALSWLLLIGLGLAATAIPLLGPALALFLPALLGAGIHICNDALRLIRTDETSSTS
;
A
#
# COMPACT_ATOMS: atom_id res chain seq x y z
N MET A 1 -8.58 33.21 37.28
CA MET A 1 -8.14 32.07 36.44
C MET A 1 -8.12 32.53 34.99
N SER A 2 -6.94 32.54 34.34
CA SER A 2 -6.76 33.18 33.03
C SER A 2 -7.46 32.39 31.91
N VAL A 3 -8.01 33.09 30.92
CA VAL A 3 -8.62 32.52 29.70
C VAL A 3 -7.69 31.52 29.00
N ILE A 4 -6.37 31.70 29.15
CA ILE A 4 -5.31 30.81 28.66
C ILE A 4 -5.37 29.44 29.34
N ALA A 5 -5.57 29.40 30.67
CA ALA A 5 -5.69 28.14 31.41
C ALA A 5 -6.96 27.37 31.02
N ALA A 6 -8.06 28.08 30.73
CA ALA A 6 -9.31 27.46 30.26
C ALA A 6 -9.17 26.87 28.84
N LYS A 7 -8.52 27.59 27.92
CA LYS A 7 -8.20 27.08 26.57
C LYS A 7 -7.24 25.90 26.60
N ALA A 8 -6.18 25.96 27.43
CA ALA A 8 -5.25 24.85 27.60
C ALA A 8 -5.95 23.61 28.16
N ARG A 9 -6.85 23.78 29.13
CA ARG A 9 -7.63 22.69 29.71
C ARG A 9 -8.65 22.09 28.73
N ALA A 10 -9.24 22.90 27.85
CA ALA A 10 -10.13 22.43 26.78
C ALA A 10 -9.36 21.67 25.68
N LEU A 11 -8.13 22.09 25.37
CA LEU A 11 -7.25 21.38 24.42
C LEU A 11 -6.76 20.03 24.98
N LEU A 12 -6.51 19.96 26.29
CA LEU A 12 -6.03 18.78 27.02
C LEU A 12 -7.15 17.90 27.59
N ALA A 13 -8.41 18.27 27.38
CA ALA A 13 -9.54 17.43 27.76
C ALA A 13 -9.49 16.10 27.00
N LEU A 14 -10.06 15.05 27.59
CA LEU A 14 -10.06 13.69 27.00
C LEU A 14 -10.64 13.66 25.58
N ASP A 15 -11.61 14.55 25.30
CA ASP A 15 -12.24 14.74 23.99
C ASP A 15 -11.70 15.97 23.22
N GLY A 16 -10.55 16.50 23.67
CA GLY A 16 -9.92 17.67 23.07
C GLY A 16 -9.32 17.37 21.70
N PRO A 17 -9.09 18.41 20.86
CA PRO A 17 -8.50 18.24 19.53
C PRO A 17 -7.08 17.65 19.57
N LEU A 18 -6.35 17.84 20.67
CA LEU A 18 -5.04 17.23 20.87
C LEU A 18 -5.16 15.72 21.06
N ALA A 19 -6.10 15.26 21.88
CA ALA A 19 -6.37 13.83 22.07
C ALA A 19 -6.79 13.16 20.76
N ALA A 20 -7.68 13.79 19.99
CA ALA A 20 -8.08 13.31 18.66
C ALA A 20 -6.90 13.24 17.69
N THR A 21 -6.00 14.23 17.69
CA THR A 21 -4.82 14.24 16.83
C THR A 21 -3.82 13.15 17.23
N VAL A 22 -3.54 13.00 18.52
CA VAL A 22 -2.66 11.94 19.04
C VAL A 22 -3.21 10.57 18.70
N LEU A 23 -4.53 10.38 18.85
CA LEU A 23 -5.18 9.12 18.53
C LEU A 23 -5.15 8.82 17.02
N ALA A 24 -5.33 9.84 16.17
CA ALA A 24 -5.16 9.70 14.73
C ALA A 24 -3.72 9.28 14.36
N VAL A 25 -2.71 9.97 14.90
CA VAL A 25 -1.29 9.63 14.70
C VAL A 25 -1.00 8.20 15.15
N PHE A 26 -1.53 7.80 16.30
CA PHE A 26 -1.42 6.43 16.79
C PHE A 26 -2.13 5.41 15.87
N GLY A 27 -3.25 5.79 15.26
CA GLY A 27 -3.90 5.01 14.21
C GLY A 27 -2.99 4.77 13.00
N TYR A 28 -2.34 5.82 12.48
CA TYR A 28 -1.38 5.70 11.38
C TYR A 28 -0.17 4.82 11.75
N PHE A 29 0.36 4.98 12.96
CA PHE A 29 1.43 4.15 13.49
C PHE A 29 1.03 2.67 13.54
N THR A 30 -0.10 2.37 14.17
CA THR A 30 -0.52 0.97 14.39
C THR A 30 -0.89 0.25 13.10
N VAL A 31 -1.49 0.93 12.12
CA VAL A 31 -1.73 0.38 10.77
C VAL A 31 -0.41 0.10 10.05
N SER A 32 0.54 1.04 10.13
CA SER A 32 1.86 0.87 9.52
C SER A 32 2.64 -0.28 10.12
N VAL A 33 2.67 -0.39 11.45
CA VAL A 33 3.30 -1.52 12.15
C VAL A 33 2.62 -2.84 11.80
N SER A 34 1.29 -2.87 11.68
CA SER A 34 0.57 -4.08 11.27
C SER A 34 0.93 -4.49 9.83
N TYR A 35 1.07 -3.52 8.92
CA TYR A 35 1.56 -3.78 7.57
C TYR A 35 3.00 -4.30 7.55
N LEU A 36 3.90 -3.68 8.33
CA LEU A 36 5.29 -4.15 8.47
C LEU A 36 5.36 -5.56 9.06
N ALA A 37 4.48 -5.89 10.02
CA ALA A 37 4.37 -7.23 10.58
C ALA A 37 3.99 -8.26 9.51
N CYS A 38 3.09 -7.92 8.57
CA CYS A 38 2.78 -8.79 7.43
C CYS A 38 3.97 -8.94 6.46
N LEU A 39 4.90 -7.99 6.42
CA LEU A 39 6.12 -8.05 5.60
C LEU A 39 7.28 -8.80 6.27
N VAL A 40 7.13 -9.28 7.50
CA VAL A 40 8.17 -10.06 8.21
C VAL A 40 8.72 -11.22 7.37
N PRO A 41 7.91 -12.02 6.65
CA PRO A 41 8.45 -13.08 5.78
C PRO A 41 9.42 -12.55 4.71
N LEU A 42 9.08 -11.43 4.07
CA LEU A 42 9.93 -10.78 3.06
C LEU A 42 11.20 -10.20 3.68
N LEU A 43 11.09 -9.53 4.83
CA LEU A 43 12.22 -8.95 5.55
C LEU A 43 13.18 -10.05 6.07
N ALA A 44 12.64 -11.15 6.58
CA ALA A 44 13.40 -12.32 7.00
C ALA A 44 14.09 -12.99 5.81
N PHE A 45 13.39 -13.18 4.69
CA PHE A 45 13.99 -13.71 3.46
C PHE A 45 15.16 -12.82 2.99
N THR A 46 14.94 -11.50 2.93
CA THR A 46 15.94 -10.55 2.43
C THR A 46 17.20 -10.52 3.31
N SER A 47 17.03 -10.65 4.63
CA SER A 47 18.15 -10.61 5.58
C SER A 47 18.87 -11.95 5.76
N LEU A 48 18.17 -13.08 5.67
CA LEU A 48 18.72 -14.40 5.94
C LEU A 48 19.20 -15.13 4.69
N VAL A 49 18.49 -14.98 3.57
CA VAL A 49 18.77 -15.69 2.30
C VAL A 49 19.30 -14.70 1.27
N GLY A 50 18.61 -13.57 1.11
CA GLY A 50 18.87 -12.60 0.06
C GLY A 50 18.47 -13.09 -1.33
N TRP A 51 18.49 -12.18 -2.30
CA TRP A 51 18.18 -12.48 -3.69
C TRP A 51 19.40 -13.08 -4.41
N GLN A 52 19.67 -14.36 -4.13
CA GLN A 52 20.73 -15.12 -4.77
C GLN A 52 20.22 -15.76 -6.08
N PRO A 53 21.08 -15.97 -7.10
CA PRO A 53 20.72 -16.62 -8.37
C PRO A 53 20.62 -18.15 -8.21
N THR A 54 19.85 -18.62 -7.22
CA THR A 54 19.58 -20.04 -7.00
C THR A 54 18.07 -20.29 -7.08
N HIS A 55 17.67 -21.45 -7.62
CA HIS A 55 16.26 -21.81 -7.74
C HIS A 55 15.53 -21.72 -6.39
N LEU A 56 16.16 -22.21 -5.32
CA LEU A 56 15.58 -22.16 -3.98
C LEU A 56 15.35 -20.73 -3.50
N ALA A 57 16.32 -19.82 -3.69
CA ALA A 57 16.16 -18.42 -3.31
C ALA A 57 15.06 -17.72 -4.11
N VAL A 58 14.91 -18.02 -5.41
CA VAL A 58 13.83 -17.49 -6.24
C VAL A 58 12.46 -17.93 -5.71
N TRP A 59 12.28 -19.22 -5.41
CA TRP A 59 11.02 -19.73 -4.89
C TRP A 59 10.70 -19.23 -3.48
N LEU A 60 11.70 -19.18 -2.59
CA LEU A 60 11.53 -18.61 -1.24
C LEU A 60 11.22 -17.12 -1.29
N GLY A 61 11.88 -16.37 -2.17
CA GLY A 61 11.62 -14.95 -2.39
C GLY A 61 10.19 -14.72 -2.87
N ALA A 62 9.73 -15.50 -3.85
CA ALA A 62 8.36 -15.45 -4.33
C ALA A 62 7.34 -15.80 -3.23
N ALA A 63 7.58 -16.88 -2.46
CA ALA A 63 6.72 -17.26 -1.36
C ALA A 63 6.65 -16.19 -0.26
N SER A 64 7.75 -15.49 0.01
CA SER A 64 7.81 -14.40 0.99
C SER A 64 6.96 -13.18 0.61
N LEU A 65 6.59 -13.05 -0.68
CA LEU A 65 5.76 -11.97 -1.20
C LEU A 65 4.26 -12.26 -1.14
N LEU A 66 3.84 -13.49 -0.81
CA LEU A 66 2.43 -13.86 -0.70
C LEU A 66 1.60 -12.90 0.20
N PRO A 67 2.12 -12.39 1.33
CA PRO A 67 1.36 -11.45 2.17
C PRO A 67 1.18 -10.07 1.55
N VAL A 68 1.96 -9.68 0.53
CA VAL A 68 2.03 -8.29 0.04
C VAL A 68 0.69 -7.82 -0.52
N ALA A 69 0.01 -8.65 -1.31
CA ALA A 69 -1.30 -8.30 -1.87
C ALA A 69 -2.40 -8.10 -0.80
N PRO A 70 -2.67 -9.08 0.10
CA PRO A 70 -3.66 -8.89 1.16
C PRO A 70 -3.26 -7.79 2.16
N ALA A 71 -1.97 -7.61 2.44
CA ALA A 71 -1.50 -6.52 3.30
C ALA A 71 -1.73 -5.14 2.66
N SER A 72 -1.47 -4.99 1.36
CA SER A 72 -1.70 -3.73 0.62
C SER A 72 -3.18 -3.37 0.57
N TYR A 73 -4.05 -4.37 0.37
CA TYR A 73 -5.50 -4.19 0.46
C TYR A 73 -5.94 -3.73 1.86
N ALA A 74 -5.46 -4.41 2.91
CA ALA A 74 -5.77 -4.06 4.29
C ALA A 74 -5.27 -2.65 4.65
N LEU A 75 -4.07 -2.29 4.18
CA LEU A 75 -3.46 -0.98 4.35
C LEU A 75 -4.33 0.12 3.73
N LEU A 76 -4.73 -0.06 2.47
CA LEU A 76 -5.59 0.91 1.76
C LEU A 76 -6.97 1.02 2.39
N ARG A 77 -7.57 -0.09 2.82
CA ARG A 77 -8.88 -0.05 3.50
C ARG A 77 -8.80 0.66 4.85
N ALA A 78 -7.78 0.34 5.66
CA ALA A 78 -7.58 0.95 6.97
C ALA A 78 -7.19 2.44 6.87
N SER A 79 -6.36 2.82 5.88
CA SER A 79 -5.99 4.23 5.66
C SER A 79 -7.18 5.08 5.21
N ARG A 80 -8.10 4.53 4.39
CA ARG A 80 -9.33 5.22 4.02
C ARG A 80 -10.20 5.49 5.24
N LEU A 81 -10.36 4.50 6.13
CA LEU A 81 -11.10 4.66 7.38
C LEU A 81 -10.47 5.72 8.30
N LEU A 82 -9.15 5.75 8.41
CA LEU A 82 -8.45 6.78 9.19
C LEU A 82 -8.65 8.20 8.64
N LEU A 83 -8.74 8.35 7.32
CA LEU A 83 -9.03 9.63 6.67
C LEU A 83 -10.46 10.10 6.95
N THR A 84 -11.44 9.19 7.00
CA THR A 84 -12.86 9.53 7.19
C THR A 84 -13.24 9.69 8.67
N GLU A 85 -12.73 8.84 9.56
CA GLU A 85 -13.19 8.72 10.95
C GLU A 85 -12.25 9.37 11.99
N ARG A 86 -11.15 10.02 11.55
CA ARG A 86 -10.22 10.80 12.40
C ARG A 86 -9.84 10.14 13.73
N GLY A 87 -9.49 8.86 13.70
CA GLY A 87 -8.82 8.21 14.83
C GLY A 87 -9.72 7.42 15.77
N GLU A 88 -10.90 6.94 15.38
CA GLU A 88 -11.56 5.92 16.22
C GLU A 88 -10.64 4.71 16.45
N ALA A 89 -10.54 4.24 17.71
CA ALA A 89 -9.53 3.30 18.22
C ALA A 89 -9.58 1.86 17.63
N ARG A 90 -10.23 1.66 16.48
CA ARG A 90 -10.45 0.38 15.82
C ARG A 90 -9.55 0.14 14.61
N ALA A 91 -8.60 1.03 14.32
CA ALA A 91 -7.70 0.95 13.16
C ALA A 91 -6.98 -0.40 13.02
N VAL A 92 -6.44 -0.94 14.12
CA VAL A 92 -5.78 -2.27 14.13
C VAL A 92 -6.76 -3.38 13.78
N ARG A 93 -7.94 -3.39 14.42
CA ARG A 93 -8.96 -4.40 14.17
C ARG A 93 -9.41 -4.35 12.72
N ALA A 94 -9.68 -3.15 12.20
CA ALA A 94 -10.06 -2.93 10.81
C ALA A 94 -9.01 -3.46 9.83
N PHE A 95 -7.72 -3.21 10.10
CA PHE A 95 -6.62 -3.74 9.30
C PHE A 95 -6.62 -5.27 9.30
N TRP A 96 -6.62 -5.93 10.47
CA TRP A 96 -6.55 -7.39 10.53
C TRP A 96 -7.79 -8.08 9.97
N THR A 97 -8.98 -7.50 10.14
CA THR A 97 -10.20 -8.01 9.49
C THR A 97 -10.10 -7.88 7.97
N ALA A 98 -9.63 -6.74 7.47
CA ALA A 98 -9.44 -6.52 6.04
C ALA A 98 -8.33 -7.42 5.46
N PHE A 99 -7.29 -7.71 6.24
CA PHE A 99 -6.22 -8.63 5.83
C PHE A 99 -6.76 -10.06 5.68
N ALA A 100 -7.53 -10.54 6.66
CA ALA A 100 -8.16 -11.86 6.59
C ALA A 100 -9.12 -11.98 5.39
N ASP A 101 -9.92 -10.94 5.14
CA ASP A 101 -10.77 -10.84 3.95
C ASP A 101 -9.93 -10.84 2.66
N GLY A 102 -8.84 -10.06 2.65
CA GLY A 102 -7.91 -9.93 1.53
C GLY A 102 -7.25 -11.26 1.18
N CYS A 103 -6.85 -12.06 2.17
CA CYS A 103 -6.27 -13.39 1.94
C CYS A 103 -7.23 -14.31 1.15
N ARG A 104 -8.54 -14.17 1.34
CA ARG A 104 -9.55 -14.96 0.62
C ARG A 104 -9.94 -14.34 -0.72
N ARG A 105 -10.03 -13.01 -0.79
CA ARG A 105 -10.51 -12.28 -1.98
C ARG A 105 -9.42 -12.07 -3.04
N LEU A 106 -8.16 -11.94 -2.61
CA LEU A 106 -7.01 -11.55 -3.43
C LEU A 106 -5.91 -12.62 -3.47
N TRP A 107 -6.23 -13.88 -3.14
CA TRP A 107 -5.27 -14.99 -3.24
C TRP A 107 -4.67 -15.10 -4.65
N TRP A 108 -5.49 -14.87 -5.68
CA TRP A 108 -5.07 -14.89 -7.07
C TRP A 108 -4.07 -13.77 -7.37
N ALA A 109 -4.26 -12.57 -6.79
CA ALA A 109 -3.35 -11.45 -6.98
C ALA A 109 -2.00 -11.70 -6.29
N ALA A 110 -2.02 -12.31 -5.10
CA ALA A 110 -0.81 -12.75 -4.40
C ALA A 110 -0.04 -13.81 -5.22
N ALA A 111 -0.77 -14.80 -5.77
CA ALA A 111 -0.18 -15.83 -6.62
C ALA A 111 0.40 -15.26 -7.92
N SER A 112 -0.33 -14.36 -8.59
CA SER A 112 0.13 -13.68 -9.81
C SER A 112 1.35 -12.81 -9.55
N LEU A 113 1.37 -12.04 -8.44
CA LEU A 113 2.54 -11.25 -8.06
C LEU A 113 3.75 -12.14 -7.83
N SER A 114 3.57 -13.24 -7.09
CA SER A 114 4.63 -14.21 -6.82
C SER A 114 5.17 -14.81 -8.13
N LEU A 115 4.28 -15.19 -9.05
CA LEU A 115 4.65 -15.71 -10.37
C LEU A 115 5.43 -14.69 -11.19
N VAL A 116 4.98 -13.43 -11.25
CA VAL A 116 5.69 -12.35 -11.95
C VAL A 116 7.08 -12.16 -11.36
N THR A 117 7.23 -12.17 -10.03
CA THR A 117 8.56 -12.08 -9.40
C THR A 117 9.46 -13.24 -9.77
N VAL A 118 8.94 -14.47 -9.83
CA VAL A 118 9.71 -15.63 -10.28
C VAL A 118 10.24 -15.41 -11.70
N LEU A 119 9.38 -14.99 -12.63
CA LEU A 119 9.75 -14.73 -14.03
C LEU A 119 10.83 -13.64 -14.13
N LEU A 120 10.61 -12.50 -13.47
CA LEU A 120 11.55 -11.38 -13.48
C LEU A 120 12.91 -11.77 -12.87
N GLN A 121 12.91 -12.61 -11.83
CA GLN A 121 14.17 -13.06 -11.23
C GLN A 121 14.90 -14.09 -12.08
N TYR A 122 14.19 -14.95 -12.80
CA TYR A 122 14.84 -15.81 -13.78
C TYR A 122 15.48 -15.01 -14.92
N ASP A 123 14.81 -13.97 -15.42
CA ASP A 123 15.36 -13.08 -16.43
C ASP A 123 16.63 -12.36 -15.93
N LEU A 124 16.61 -11.84 -14.69
CA LEU A 124 17.80 -11.27 -14.06
C LEU A 124 18.92 -12.29 -13.86
N ALA A 125 18.60 -13.51 -13.43
CA ALA A 125 19.60 -14.54 -13.20
C ALA A 125 20.27 -15.01 -14.50
N LEU A 126 19.51 -15.09 -15.60
CA LEU A 126 20.01 -15.53 -16.90
C LEU A 126 20.72 -14.41 -17.67
N PHE A 127 20.25 -13.17 -17.56
CA PHE A 127 20.68 -12.06 -18.42
C PHE A 127 21.08 -10.77 -17.67
N GLY A 128 21.32 -10.84 -16.36
CA GLY A 128 21.58 -9.69 -15.49
C GLY A 128 22.81 -8.84 -15.81
N GLY A 129 23.65 -9.28 -16.75
CA GLY A 129 24.75 -8.45 -17.29
C GLY A 129 24.31 -7.41 -18.33
N SER A 130 23.03 -7.40 -18.74
CA SER A 130 22.49 -6.47 -19.72
C SER A 130 21.69 -5.34 -19.06
N ASP A 131 22.07 -4.09 -19.32
CA ASP A 131 21.32 -2.90 -18.87
C ASP A 131 19.86 -2.91 -19.35
N THR A 132 19.62 -3.47 -20.54
CA THR A 132 18.27 -3.64 -21.10
C THR A 132 17.40 -4.54 -20.23
N VAL A 133 17.97 -5.60 -19.67
CA VAL A 133 17.24 -6.55 -18.82
C VAL A 133 16.98 -5.93 -17.45
N LEU A 134 17.96 -5.19 -16.91
CA LEU A 134 17.75 -4.43 -15.68
C LEU A 134 16.59 -3.43 -15.83
N LEU A 135 16.55 -2.70 -16.95
CA LEU A 135 15.46 -1.77 -17.28
C LEU A 135 14.11 -2.49 -17.43
N LEU A 136 14.09 -3.63 -18.14
CA LEU A 136 12.89 -4.46 -18.32
C LEU A 136 12.34 -4.90 -16.96
N VAL A 137 13.21 -5.36 -16.07
CA VAL A 137 12.81 -5.87 -14.76
C VAL A 137 12.34 -4.74 -13.85
N ALA A 138 13.02 -3.59 -13.86
CA ALA A 138 12.59 -2.42 -13.13
C ALA A 138 11.22 -1.92 -13.62
N ALA A 139 11.01 -1.84 -14.93
CA ALA A 139 9.74 -1.45 -15.54
C ALA A 139 8.62 -2.47 -15.24
N GLY A 140 8.93 -3.76 -15.32
CA GLY A 140 8.00 -4.85 -15.00
C GLY A 140 7.57 -4.84 -13.53
N ALA A 141 8.52 -4.61 -12.61
CA ALA A 141 8.25 -4.46 -11.19
C ALA A 141 7.40 -3.22 -10.89
N ALA A 142 7.69 -2.08 -11.53
CA ALA A 142 6.90 -0.86 -11.40
C ALA A 142 5.46 -1.06 -11.91
N LEU A 143 5.30 -1.71 -13.07
CA LEU A 143 3.98 -2.03 -13.62
C LEU A 143 3.20 -2.98 -12.72
N ALA A 144 3.85 -4.03 -12.20
CA ALA A 144 3.24 -4.97 -11.27
C ALA A 144 2.79 -4.27 -9.97
N ALA A 145 3.61 -3.36 -9.42
CA ALA A 145 3.26 -2.56 -8.26
C ALA A 145 2.07 -1.63 -8.53
N ALA A 146 2.06 -0.92 -9.66
CA ALA A 146 0.96 -0.05 -10.05
C ALA A 146 -0.35 -0.83 -10.26
N LEU A 147 -0.29 -1.98 -10.92
CA LEU A 147 -1.44 -2.88 -11.09
C LEU A 147 -1.93 -3.42 -9.75
N LEU A 148 -1.03 -3.82 -8.85
CA LEU A 148 -1.40 -4.30 -7.52
C LEU A 148 -2.15 -3.21 -6.73
N VAL A 149 -1.62 -1.99 -6.71
CA VAL A 149 -2.29 -0.84 -6.07
C VAL A 149 -3.66 -0.60 -6.72
N GLY A 150 -3.74 -0.59 -8.04
CA GLY A 150 -5.01 -0.40 -8.77
C GLY A 150 -6.04 -1.47 -8.44
N VAL A 151 -5.65 -2.74 -8.40
CA VAL A 151 -6.51 -3.87 -7.99
C VAL A 151 -6.97 -3.69 -6.55
N CYS A 152 -6.08 -3.33 -5.63
CA CYS A 152 -6.43 -3.13 -4.23
C CYS A 152 -7.39 -1.93 -4.05
N VAL A 153 -7.17 -0.83 -4.76
CA VAL A 153 -8.07 0.35 -4.75
C VAL A 153 -9.46 -0.04 -5.26
N LEU A 154 -9.55 -0.73 -6.40
CA LEU A 154 -10.83 -1.20 -6.93
C LEU A 154 -11.52 -2.18 -5.96
N ALA A 155 -10.77 -3.10 -5.37
CA ALA A 155 -11.26 -4.05 -4.37
C ALA A 155 -11.81 -3.36 -3.10
N THR A 156 -11.34 -2.16 -2.78
CA THR A 156 -11.87 -1.36 -1.66
C THR A 156 -13.13 -0.58 -2.03
N ALA A 157 -13.31 -0.23 -3.31
CA ALA A 157 -14.41 0.61 -3.77
C ALA A 157 -15.62 -0.18 -4.27
N GLN A 158 -15.42 -1.39 -4.79
CA GLN A 158 -16.45 -2.20 -5.42
C GLN A 158 -16.33 -3.66 -5.00
N ASP A 159 -17.43 -4.40 -5.07
CA ASP A 159 -17.37 -5.86 -4.94
C ASP A 159 -16.58 -6.44 -6.12
N LEU A 160 -15.57 -7.25 -5.77
CA LEU A 160 -14.70 -7.90 -6.74
C LEU A 160 -15.53 -8.86 -7.60
N LYS A 161 -15.55 -8.60 -8.91
CA LYS A 161 -16.01 -9.56 -9.92
C LYS A 161 -14.94 -10.64 -10.15
N ARG A 162 -15.00 -11.33 -11.29
CA ARG A 162 -14.01 -12.33 -11.70
C ARG A 162 -12.60 -11.70 -11.72
N PRO A 163 -11.54 -12.44 -11.33
CA PRO A 163 -10.17 -11.94 -11.26
C PRO A 163 -9.72 -11.18 -12.52
N VAL A 164 -9.98 -11.76 -13.70
CA VAL A 164 -9.60 -11.17 -14.99
C VAL A 164 -10.28 -9.82 -15.23
N GLU A 165 -11.55 -9.68 -14.88
CA GLU A 165 -12.28 -8.42 -15.05
C GLU A 165 -11.72 -7.32 -14.15
N THR A 166 -11.31 -7.67 -12.93
CA THR A 166 -10.71 -6.71 -11.99
C THR A 166 -9.33 -6.25 -12.44
N VAL A 167 -8.51 -7.15 -12.98
CA VAL A 167 -7.23 -6.79 -13.58
C VAL A 167 -7.42 -5.95 -14.84
N ALA A 168 -8.35 -6.33 -15.71
CA ALA A 168 -8.65 -5.56 -16.92
C ALA A 168 -9.18 -4.16 -16.60
N ALA A 169 -10.03 -4.03 -15.59
CA ALA A 169 -10.52 -2.74 -15.11
C ALA A 169 -9.39 -1.89 -14.53
N ALA A 170 -8.51 -2.48 -13.70
CA ALA A 170 -7.33 -1.79 -13.16
C ALA A 170 -6.41 -1.32 -14.29
N ALA A 171 -6.10 -2.21 -15.24
CA ALA A 171 -5.25 -1.91 -16.38
C ALA A 171 -5.86 -0.82 -17.28
N THR A 172 -7.18 -0.88 -17.51
CA THR A 172 -7.90 0.14 -18.29
C THR A 172 -7.90 1.49 -17.56
N ALA A 173 -8.09 1.50 -16.24
CA ALA A 173 -8.04 2.73 -15.45
C ALA A 173 -6.64 3.37 -15.51
N ILE A 174 -5.58 2.56 -15.37
CA ILE A 174 -4.19 3.00 -15.50
C ILE A 174 -3.91 3.51 -16.91
N GLY A 175 -4.33 2.76 -17.94
CA GLY A 175 -4.11 3.13 -19.34
C GLY A 175 -4.83 4.42 -19.75
N ARG A 176 -6.03 4.66 -19.22
CA ARG A 176 -6.78 5.91 -19.45
C ARG A 176 -6.19 7.10 -18.69
N ARG A 177 -5.57 6.88 -17.53
CA ARG A 177 -5.02 7.93 -16.66
C ARG A 177 -3.63 7.55 -16.12
N PRO A 178 -2.59 7.51 -16.97
CA PRO A 178 -1.27 7.03 -16.58
C PRO A 178 -0.59 7.92 -15.53
N HIS A 179 -0.92 9.21 -15.50
CA HIS A 179 -0.43 10.16 -14.50
C HIS A 179 -0.77 9.77 -13.06
N ILE A 180 -1.84 8.98 -12.85
CA ILE A 180 -2.25 8.56 -11.51
C ILE A 180 -1.43 7.35 -11.04
N ALA A 181 -1.19 6.39 -11.94
CA ALA A 181 -0.24 5.32 -11.65
C ALA A 181 1.16 5.87 -11.38
N LEU A 182 1.59 6.87 -12.16
CA LEU A 182 2.86 7.56 -11.94
C LEU A 182 2.90 8.27 -10.58
N SER A 183 1.81 8.87 -10.11
CA SER A 183 1.79 9.51 -8.79
C SER A 183 1.90 8.48 -7.66
N TRP A 184 1.26 7.31 -7.78
CA TRP A 184 1.43 6.23 -6.82
C TRP A 184 2.88 5.74 -6.78
N LEU A 185 3.49 5.50 -7.94
CA LEU A 185 4.88 5.07 -8.03
C LEU A 185 5.84 6.13 -7.49
N LEU A 186 5.58 7.41 -7.77
CA LEU A 186 6.36 8.52 -7.24
C LEU A 186 6.25 8.60 -5.71
N LEU A 187 5.04 8.47 -5.15
CA LEU A 187 4.83 8.44 -3.70
C LEU A 187 5.59 7.28 -3.05
N ILE A 188 5.47 6.07 -3.62
CA ILE A 188 6.18 4.89 -3.13
C ILE A 188 7.70 5.11 -3.21
N GLY A 189 8.21 5.57 -4.35
CA GLY A 189 9.63 5.82 -4.57
C GLY A 189 10.20 6.89 -3.63
N LEU A 190 9.51 8.03 -3.47
CA LEU A 190 9.90 9.08 -2.53
C LEU A 190 9.84 8.59 -1.08
N GLY A 191 8.83 7.78 -0.74
CA GLY A 191 8.71 7.17 0.58
C GLY A 191 9.91 6.27 0.90
N LEU A 192 10.27 5.39 -0.03
CA LEU A 192 11.44 4.51 0.09
C LEU A 192 12.76 5.30 0.11
N ALA A 193 12.86 6.39 -0.65
CA ALA A 193 14.02 7.28 -0.59
C ALA A 193 14.13 7.99 0.77
N ALA A 194 13.00 8.38 1.37
CA ALA A 194 12.97 9.02 2.68
C ALA A 194 13.41 8.07 3.81
N THR A 195 13.16 6.76 3.68
CA THR A 195 13.63 5.77 4.67
C THR A 195 15.14 5.53 4.62
N ALA A 196 15.81 5.93 3.54
CA ALA A 196 17.26 5.87 3.44
C ALA A 196 18.00 6.98 4.21
N ILE A 197 17.28 7.97 4.77
CA ILE A 197 17.88 9.05 5.56
C ILE A 197 18.31 8.49 6.93
N PRO A 198 19.60 8.49 7.30
CA PRO A 198 20.10 7.73 8.47
C PRO A 198 19.44 8.08 9.82
N LEU A 199 19.10 9.35 10.04
CA LEU A 199 18.52 9.84 11.31
C LEU A 199 17.00 9.77 11.36
N LEU A 200 16.33 10.01 10.23
CA LEU A 200 14.87 10.13 10.16
C LEU A 200 14.21 8.85 9.64
N GLY A 201 14.95 8.06 8.87
CA GLY A 201 14.46 6.91 8.13
C GLY A 201 13.77 5.86 9.00
N PRO A 202 14.38 5.40 10.12
CA PRO A 202 13.74 4.42 10.99
C PRO A 202 12.43 4.91 11.60
N ALA A 203 12.38 6.17 12.04
CA ALA A 203 11.17 6.76 12.60
C ALA A 203 10.09 6.94 11.52
N LEU A 204 10.47 7.42 10.32
CA LEU A 204 9.55 7.58 9.20
C LEU A 204 9.00 6.25 8.70
N ALA A 205 9.82 5.20 8.67
CA ALA A 205 9.41 3.86 8.24
C ALA A 205 8.23 3.31 9.04
N LEU A 206 8.10 3.70 10.32
CA LEU A 206 7.01 3.28 11.21
C LEU A 206 5.67 3.98 10.91
N PHE A 207 5.65 5.03 10.10
CA PHE A 207 4.43 5.74 9.69
C PHE A 207 4.20 5.69 8.18
N LEU A 208 5.25 5.42 7.42
CA LEU A 208 5.27 5.55 5.98
C LEU A 208 4.17 4.72 5.28
N PRO A 209 3.94 3.43 5.59
CA PRO A 209 2.91 2.66 4.91
C PRO A 209 1.53 3.32 4.99
N ALA A 210 1.08 3.72 6.18
CA ALA A 210 -0.25 4.32 6.33
C ALA A 210 -0.33 5.72 5.69
N LEU A 211 0.76 6.49 5.73
CA LEU A 211 0.84 7.78 5.03
C LEU A 211 0.79 7.60 3.50
N LEU A 212 1.46 6.59 2.95
CA LEU A 212 1.37 6.23 1.53
C LEU A 212 -0.05 5.83 1.16
N GLY A 213 -0.68 4.97 1.98
CA GLY A 213 -2.07 4.57 1.78
C GLY A 213 -3.03 5.76 1.77
N ALA A 214 -2.84 6.72 2.67
CA ALA A 214 -3.63 7.95 2.69
C ALA A 214 -3.33 8.84 1.47
N GLY A 215 -2.06 9.01 1.10
CA GLY A 215 -1.63 9.78 -0.07
C GLY A 215 -2.23 9.23 -1.37
N ILE A 216 -2.26 7.90 -1.53
CA ILE A 216 -2.90 7.23 -2.67
C ILE A 216 -4.40 7.59 -2.73
N HIS A 217 -5.13 7.54 -1.62
CA HIS A 217 -6.55 7.93 -1.59
C HIS A 217 -6.76 9.42 -1.91
N ILE A 218 -5.94 10.30 -1.35
CA ILE A 218 -6.00 11.74 -1.63
C ILE A 218 -5.75 12.01 -3.12
N CYS A 219 -4.74 11.37 -3.72
CA CYS A 219 -4.48 11.45 -5.15
C CYS A 219 -5.67 10.93 -5.97
N ASN A 220 -6.27 9.81 -5.57
CA ASN A 220 -7.40 9.21 -6.28
C ASN A 220 -8.66 10.09 -6.22
N ASP A 221 -8.92 10.72 -5.07
CA ASP A 221 -10.02 11.67 -4.89
C ASP A 221 -9.79 12.95 -5.70
N ALA A 222 -8.60 13.54 -5.60
CA ALA A 222 -8.22 14.75 -6.32
C ALA A 222 -8.28 14.56 -7.85
N LEU A 223 -7.87 13.38 -8.33
CA LEU A 223 -7.78 13.03 -9.75
C LEU A 223 -9.03 12.27 -10.25
N ARG A 224 -10.08 12.14 -9.42
CA ARG A 224 -11.40 11.56 -9.75
C ARG A 224 -11.34 10.18 -10.41
N LEU A 225 -10.54 9.24 -9.90
CA LEU A 225 -10.45 7.89 -10.47
C LEU A 225 -11.75 7.08 -10.41
N ILE A 226 -12.61 7.38 -9.42
CA ILE A 226 -13.86 6.63 -9.14
C ILE A 226 -15.10 7.35 -9.73
N ARG A 227 -14.92 8.47 -10.45
CA ARG A 227 -16.05 9.19 -11.08
C ARG A 227 -16.21 8.76 -12.54
N THR A 228 -16.80 7.59 -12.74
CA THR A 228 -17.43 7.19 -14.00
C THR A 228 -18.95 7.38 -13.86
N ASP A 229 -19.49 8.36 -14.58
CA ASP A 229 -20.81 8.37 -15.22
C ASP A 229 -22.10 8.30 -14.38
N GLU A 230 -22.28 9.19 -13.39
CA GLU A 230 -23.62 9.44 -12.79
C GLU A 230 -24.13 10.88 -12.94
N THR A 231 -23.40 11.78 -13.61
CA THR A 231 -23.87 13.17 -13.84
C THR A 231 -24.39 13.44 -15.26
N SER A 232 -24.75 12.42 -16.04
CA SER A 232 -25.38 12.59 -17.35
C SER A 232 -26.84 12.15 -17.42
N SER A 233 -27.50 11.89 -16.28
CA SER A 233 -28.95 11.64 -16.23
C SER A 233 -29.66 12.56 -15.25
N THR A 234 -29.45 13.87 -15.40
CA THR A 234 -30.42 14.91 -14.98
C THR A 234 -29.99 16.24 -15.58
N SER A 235 -30.38 16.49 -16.83
CA SER A 235 -30.95 17.75 -17.29
C SER A 235 -31.56 17.55 -18.66
#